data_AF-A0A7C2Y239-F1
#
_entry.id   AF-A0A7C2Y239-F1
#
_cell.length_a   1.000
_cell.length_b   1.000
_cell.length_c   1.000
_cell.angle_alpha   90.00
_cell.angle_beta   90.00
_cell.angle_gamma   90.00
#
_symmetry.space_group_name_H-M   'P 1'
#
loop_
_entity.id
_entity.type
_entity.pdbx_description
1 polymer ?
#
loop_
_entity_poly.entity_id
_entity_poly.type
_entity_poly.pdbx_seq_one_letter_code
_entity_poly.pdbx_strand_id
1 'polypeptide(L)'
;MIEIVNKLLDQLTGIDFWIAATALVIVLARGWYLNKTKKAEQKTAQRQISFAVVMTIIAFLAIVVHRLFFSPDYTFPEGVAGILVLRIEGDDANNSLQRLLVSALNNSIRKEAAGEKIEIRAQNETVTETMGLPQAHTKARKIGKACKAILVIWGNRVGDKTFFPRLTVVGSKSSSFTSGQWALAAQDITELALPSAQVDQPIYLKHFVTGYAFYNRENYASALAQFKAALNQSVINPIELNEIRIYSGNSQYSLAQGRRDMASHLQQAIAYYGIIYRFPKS
;
A
#
# COMPACT_ATOMS: atom_id res chain seq x y z
N MET A 1 -17.41 26.09 -6.95
CA MET A 1 -17.04 25.74 -8.35
C MET A 1 -15.55 25.39 -8.44
N ILE A 2 -14.64 26.24 -7.93
CA ILE A 2 -13.19 25.99 -7.87
C ILE A 2 -12.83 24.69 -7.13
N GLU A 3 -13.53 24.39 -6.03
CA GLU A 3 -13.31 23.17 -5.24
C GLU A 3 -13.63 21.87 -5.98
N ILE A 4 -14.66 21.88 -6.83
CA ILE A 4 -15.05 20.73 -7.66
C ILE A 4 -14.04 20.53 -8.78
N VAL A 5 -13.56 21.63 -9.37
CA VAL A 5 -12.54 21.61 -10.43
C VAL A 5 -11.21 21.09 -9.87
N ASN A 6 -10.79 21.53 -8.67
CA ASN A 6 -9.59 21.03 -8.03
C ASN A 6 -9.69 19.54 -7.69
N LYS A 7 -10.86 19.08 -7.23
CA LYS A 7 -11.09 17.65 -6.93
C LYS A 7 -11.11 16.77 -8.18
N LEU A 8 -11.56 17.31 -9.32
CA LEU A 8 -11.49 16.67 -10.63
C LEU A 8 -10.06 16.65 -11.19
N LEU A 9 -9.31 17.75 -11.01
CA LEU A 9 -7.89 17.84 -11.40
C LEU A 9 -7.01 16.89 -10.57
N ASP A 10 -7.26 16.76 -9.27
CA ASP A 10 -6.54 15.81 -8.40
C ASP A 10 -6.77 14.34 -8.79
N GLN A 11 -7.89 14.04 -9.47
CA GLN A 11 -8.19 12.70 -9.99
C GLN A 11 -7.58 12.43 -11.37
N LEU A 12 -7.14 13.47 -12.08
CA LEU A 12 -6.52 13.39 -13.41
C LEU A 12 -5.01 13.52 -13.22
N THR A 13 -4.33 12.40 -12.97
CA THR A 13 -2.86 12.37 -12.89
C THR A 13 -2.28 11.58 -14.07
N GLY A 14 -1.07 11.94 -14.52
CA GLY A 14 -0.40 11.24 -15.62
C GLY A 14 -1.00 11.52 -17.01
N ILE A 15 -1.23 10.47 -17.79
CA ILE A 15 -1.70 10.56 -19.18
C ILE A 15 -3.12 11.13 -19.28
N ASP A 16 -3.97 10.83 -18.28
CA ASP A 16 -5.35 11.33 -18.22
C ASP A 16 -5.41 12.87 -18.15
N PHE A 17 -4.44 13.50 -17.49
CA PHE A 17 -4.29 14.96 -17.45
C PHE A 17 -4.00 15.55 -18.83
N TRP A 18 -3.06 14.95 -19.57
CA TRP A 18 -2.70 15.41 -20.91
C TRP A 18 -3.85 15.26 -21.91
N ILE A 19 -4.61 14.17 -21.82
CA ILE A 19 -5.80 13.97 -22.67
C ILE A 19 -6.85 15.06 -22.37
N ALA A 20 -7.14 15.32 -21.09
CA ALA A 20 -8.08 16.36 -20.69
C ALA A 20 -7.61 17.77 -21.08
N ALA A 21 -6.31 18.07 -20.93
CA ALA A 21 -5.71 19.34 -21.31
C ALA A 21 -5.78 19.58 -22.82
N THR A 22 -5.46 18.56 -23.64
CA THR A 22 -5.54 18.67 -25.10
C THR A 22 -6.99 18.92 -25.55
N ALA A 23 -7.96 18.21 -24.95
CA ALA A 23 -9.38 18.42 -25.23
C ALA A 23 -9.84 19.84 -24.86
N LEU A 24 -9.40 20.36 -23.71
CA LEU A 24 -9.73 21.72 -23.27
C LEU A 24 -9.16 22.79 -24.21
N VAL A 25 -7.91 22.62 -24.65
CA VAL A 25 -7.26 23.53 -25.61
C VAL A 25 -8.03 23.57 -26.94
N ILE A 26 -8.48 22.41 -27.43
CA ILE A 26 -9.29 22.33 -28.66
C ILE A 26 -10.63 23.06 -28.49
N VAL A 27 -11.29 22.91 -27.34
CA VAL A 27 -12.56 23.60 -27.05
C VAL A 27 -12.37 25.12 -26.94
N LEU A 28 -11.32 25.58 -26.25
CA LEU A 28 -11.03 27.01 -26.06
C LEU A 28 -10.59 27.69 -27.36
N ALA A 29 -9.68 27.08 -28.12
CA ALA A 29 -9.23 27.58 -29.42
C ALA A 29 -10.42 27.75 -30.38
N ARG A 30 -11.39 26.83 -30.30
CA ARG A 30 -12.61 26.86 -31.11
C ARG A 30 -13.63 27.89 -30.64
N GLY A 31 -13.81 28.06 -29.33
CA GLY A 31 -14.65 29.12 -28.75
C GLY A 31 -14.15 30.52 -29.14
N TRP A 32 -12.82 30.70 -29.14
CA TRP A 32 -12.19 31.93 -29.62
C TRP A 32 -12.43 32.17 -31.12
N TYR A 33 -12.35 31.11 -31.94
CA TYR A 33 -12.62 31.19 -33.38
C TYR A 33 -14.09 31.52 -33.71
N LEU A 34 -15.04 30.91 -32.99
CA LEU A 34 -16.49 31.14 -33.18
C LEU A 34 -16.93 32.55 -32.78
N ASN A 35 -16.27 33.17 -31.80
CA ASN A 35 -16.59 34.53 -31.36
C ASN A 35 -16.22 35.60 -32.42
N LYS A 36 -15.43 35.22 -33.45
CA LYS A 36 -15.05 36.09 -34.57
C LYS A 36 -15.95 35.97 -35.82
N THR A 37 -16.85 35.00 -35.90
CA THR A 37 -17.62 34.71 -37.13
C THR A 37 -19.04 35.29 -37.09
N LYS A 38 -19.44 36.03 -38.15
CA LYS A 38 -20.77 36.66 -38.30
C LYS A 38 -21.90 35.62 -38.51
N LYS A 39 -23.13 35.99 -38.11
CA LYS A 39 -24.40 35.21 -38.07
C LYS A 39 -24.77 34.35 -39.31
N ALA A 40 -24.09 34.46 -40.46
CA ALA A 40 -24.42 33.74 -41.69
C ALA A 40 -23.99 32.26 -41.72
N GLU A 41 -23.15 31.81 -40.78
CA GLU A 41 -22.55 30.45 -40.78
C GLU A 41 -23.13 29.49 -39.72
N GLN A 42 -24.41 29.66 -39.38
CA GLN A 42 -25.08 28.92 -38.31
C GLN A 42 -25.11 27.39 -38.53
N LYS A 43 -25.20 26.93 -39.80
CA LYS A 43 -25.09 25.51 -40.17
C LYS A 43 -23.67 24.96 -39.97
N THR A 44 -22.65 25.78 -40.23
CA THR A 44 -21.25 25.43 -40.03
C THR A 44 -20.94 25.33 -38.53
N ALA A 45 -21.47 26.27 -37.74
CA ALA A 45 -21.38 26.23 -36.27
C ALA A 45 -22.03 24.97 -35.66
N GLN A 46 -23.16 24.52 -36.20
CA GLN A 46 -23.86 23.33 -35.71
C GLN A 46 -23.07 22.03 -35.98
N ARG A 47 -22.51 21.88 -37.19
CA ARG A 47 -21.58 20.77 -37.52
C ARG A 47 -20.33 20.81 -36.63
N GLN A 48 -19.86 22.00 -36.30
CA GLN A 48 -18.69 22.19 -35.47
C GLN A 48 -18.95 21.83 -34.00
N ILE A 49 -20.08 22.23 -33.41
CA ILE A 49 -20.49 21.81 -32.06
C ILE A 49 -20.61 20.29 -31.99
N SER A 50 -21.22 19.66 -33.01
CA SER A 50 -21.31 18.20 -33.10
C SER A 50 -19.93 17.53 -33.06
N PHE A 51 -18.95 18.07 -33.80
CA PHE A 51 -17.58 17.55 -33.76
C PHE A 51 -16.90 17.71 -32.39
N ALA A 52 -17.12 18.83 -31.69
CA ALA A 52 -16.58 19.03 -30.34
C ALA A 52 -17.15 18.01 -29.35
N VAL A 53 -18.46 17.81 -29.38
CA VAL A 53 -19.14 16.82 -28.54
C VAL A 53 -18.61 15.42 -28.81
N VAL A 54 -18.42 15.05 -30.09
CA VAL A 54 -17.84 13.76 -30.48
C VAL A 54 -16.42 13.60 -29.92
N MET A 55 -15.56 14.63 -30.04
CA MET A 55 -14.20 14.57 -29.50
C MET A 55 -14.16 14.45 -27.97
N THR A 56 -15.04 15.15 -27.25
CA THR A 56 -15.16 15.02 -25.79
C THR A 56 -15.62 13.62 -25.39
N ILE A 57 -16.58 13.04 -26.14
CA ILE A 57 -17.05 11.67 -25.92
C ILE A 57 -15.91 10.66 -26.17
N ILE A 58 -15.13 10.84 -27.24
CA ILE A 58 -13.97 9.99 -27.55
C ILE A 58 -12.91 10.08 -26.44
N ALA A 59 -12.59 11.29 -25.98
CA ALA A 59 -11.63 11.49 -24.89
C ALA A 59 -12.11 10.83 -23.59
N PHE A 60 -13.40 10.97 -23.26
CA PHE A 60 -14.00 10.31 -22.09
C PHE A 60 -13.95 8.78 -22.22
N LEU A 61 -14.32 8.24 -23.39
CA LEU A 61 -14.21 6.81 -23.68
C LEU A 61 -12.77 6.31 -23.58
N ALA A 62 -11.79 7.07 -24.07
CA ALA A 62 -10.38 6.73 -23.97
C ALA A 62 -9.93 6.66 -22.49
N ILE A 63 -10.34 7.60 -21.64
CA ILE A 63 -10.06 7.56 -20.19
C ILE A 63 -10.72 6.34 -19.53
N VAL A 64 -11.98 6.05 -19.87
CA VAL A 64 -12.71 4.90 -19.33
C VAL A 64 -12.04 3.58 -19.75
N VAL A 65 -11.68 3.43 -21.03
CA VAL A 65 -10.95 2.26 -21.52
C VAL A 65 -9.57 2.18 -20.88
N HIS A 66 -8.86 3.29 -20.72
CA HIS A 66 -7.56 3.31 -20.06
C HIS A 66 -7.65 2.78 -18.63
N ARG A 67 -8.61 3.30 -17.84
CA ARG A 67 -8.81 2.85 -16.45
C ARG A 67 -9.26 1.40 -16.36
N LEU A 68 -10.21 0.97 -17.20
CA LEU A 68 -10.76 -0.39 -17.12
C LEU A 68 -9.79 -1.47 -17.61
N PHE A 69 -9.00 -1.19 -18.66
CA PHE A 69 -8.18 -2.20 -19.32
C PHE A 69 -6.69 -2.11 -18.99
N PHE A 70 -6.16 -0.92 -18.71
CA PHE A 70 -4.72 -0.72 -18.50
C PHE A 70 -4.33 -0.48 -17.04
N SER A 71 -5.30 -0.18 -16.18
CA SER A 71 -5.11 -0.04 -14.72
C SER A 71 -6.18 -0.79 -13.91
N PRO A 72 -6.44 -2.10 -14.15
CA PRO A 72 -7.29 -2.85 -13.23
C PRO A 72 -6.62 -2.83 -11.87
N ASP A 73 -7.25 -2.17 -10.89
CA ASP A 73 -6.82 -2.18 -9.50
C ASP A 73 -6.83 -3.64 -9.03
N TYR A 74 -5.65 -4.26 -9.00
CA TYR A 74 -5.51 -5.64 -8.59
C TYR A 74 -5.99 -5.76 -7.15
N THR A 75 -6.94 -6.66 -6.93
CA THR A 75 -7.48 -6.94 -5.61
C THR A 75 -7.08 -8.37 -5.23
N PHE A 76 -6.49 -8.54 -4.05
CA PHE A 76 -6.15 -9.85 -3.53
C PHE A 76 -7.43 -10.69 -3.35
N PRO A 77 -7.42 -11.97 -3.75
CA PRO A 77 -8.55 -12.86 -3.52
C PRO A 77 -8.86 -12.99 -2.04
N GLU A 78 -10.13 -13.28 -1.71
CA GLU A 78 -10.52 -13.51 -0.33
C GLU A 78 -9.81 -14.74 0.25
N GLY A 79 -9.34 -14.61 1.49
CA GLY A 79 -8.56 -15.66 2.14
C GLY A 79 -7.09 -15.75 1.72
N VAL A 80 -6.61 -14.88 0.83
CA VAL A 80 -5.17 -14.78 0.51
C VAL A 80 -4.51 -13.71 1.36
N ALA A 81 -3.39 -14.04 1.99
CA ALA A 81 -2.60 -13.06 2.72
C ALA A 81 -1.77 -12.23 1.72
N GLY A 82 -2.25 -11.03 1.40
CA GLY A 82 -1.66 -10.16 0.39
C GLY A 82 -0.64 -9.16 0.94
N ILE A 83 0.55 -9.09 0.34
CA ILE A 83 1.54 -8.03 0.53
C ILE A 83 1.57 -7.16 -0.74
N LEU A 84 1.21 -5.89 -0.60
CA LEU A 84 1.23 -4.92 -1.67
C LEU A 84 2.52 -4.11 -1.62
N VAL A 85 3.27 -4.02 -2.72
CA VAL A 85 4.45 -3.18 -2.85
C VAL A 85 4.12 -2.02 -3.77
N LEU A 86 4.06 -0.81 -3.22
CA LEU A 86 3.80 0.42 -3.97
C LEU A 86 5.04 0.87 -4.75
N ARG A 87 4.84 1.79 -5.69
CA ARG A 87 5.94 2.39 -6.43
C ARG A 87 6.83 3.14 -5.44
N ILE A 88 8.13 2.88 -5.50
CA ILE A 88 9.13 3.50 -4.63
C ILE A 88 9.41 4.91 -5.18
N GLU A 89 9.35 5.90 -4.30
CA GLU A 89 9.69 7.28 -4.66
C GLU A 89 11.18 7.37 -4.98
N GLY A 90 11.55 8.00 -6.11
CA GLY A 90 12.93 8.03 -6.58
C GLY A 90 13.40 6.77 -7.32
N ASP A 91 12.51 5.80 -7.58
CA ASP A 91 12.80 4.66 -8.47
C ASP A 91 12.82 5.08 -9.96
N ASP A 92 13.46 4.27 -10.80
CA ASP A 92 13.58 4.56 -12.23
C ASP A 92 12.24 4.41 -12.99
N ALA A 93 12.24 4.81 -14.27
CA ALA A 93 11.04 4.73 -15.12
C ALA A 93 10.52 3.29 -15.27
N ASN A 94 11.37 2.29 -15.07
CA ASN A 94 11.07 0.86 -15.22
C ASN A 94 10.67 0.18 -13.89
N ASN A 95 10.60 0.93 -12.78
CA ASN A 95 10.37 0.42 -11.43
C ASN A 95 11.35 -0.71 -11.04
N SER A 96 12.64 -0.57 -11.39
CA SER A 96 13.61 -1.65 -11.21
C SER A 96 13.78 -2.06 -9.75
N LEU A 97 13.82 -1.08 -8.82
CA LEU A 97 13.95 -1.36 -7.39
C LEU A 97 12.70 -2.06 -6.85
N GLN A 98 11.51 -1.59 -7.22
CA GLN A 98 10.25 -2.23 -6.83
C GLN A 98 10.20 -3.69 -7.32
N ARG A 99 10.57 -3.94 -8.58
CA ARG A 99 10.59 -5.29 -9.15
C ARG A 99 11.57 -6.20 -8.44
N LEU A 100 12.75 -5.69 -8.11
CA LEU A 100 13.77 -6.45 -7.40
C LEU A 100 13.30 -6.80 -5.99
N LEU A 101 12.71 -5.85 -5.27
CA LEU A 101 12.12 -6.07 -3.95
C LEU A 101 11.01 -7.15 -3.99
N VAL A 102 10.09 -7.06 -4.94
CA VAL A 102 9.02 -8.05 -5.12
C VAL A 102 9.59 -9.42 -5.44
N SER A 103 10.62 -9.51 -6.29
CA SER A 103 11.29 -10.77 -6.60
C SER A 103 12.01 -11.35 -5.37
N ALA A 104 12.72 -10.52 -4.61
CA ALA A 104 13.43 -10.94 -3.41
C ALA A 104 12.46 -11.49 -2.36
N LEU A 105 11.37 -10.77 -2.08
CA LEU A 105 10.34 -11.22 -1.14
C LEU A 105 9.68 -12.52 -1.60
N ASN A 106 9.32 -12.64 -2.88
CA ASN A 106 8.75 -13.87 -3.42
C ASN A 106 9.71 -15.06 -3.28
N ASN A 107 10.99 -14.85 -3.57
CA ASN A 107 12.01 -15.89 -3.45
C ASN A 107 12.22 -16.32 -2.00
N SER A 108 12.27 -15.38 -1.06
CA SER A 108 12.43 -15.68 0.37
C SER A 108 11.22 -16.39 0.95
N ILE A 109 9.99 -15.97 0.61
CA ILE A 109 8.77 -16.62 1.09
C ILE A 109 8.63 -18.04 0.53
N ARG A 110 8.98 -18.26 -0.74
CA ARG A 110 8.91 -19.60 -1.38
C ARG A 110 9.88 -20.62 -0.79
N LYS A 111 11.02 -20.18 -0.24
CA LYS A 111 12.03 -21.07 0.35
C LYS A 111 11.53 -21.78 1.61
N GLU A 112 10.59 -21.21 2.34
CA GLU A 112 9.96 -21.89 3.47
C GLU A 112 8.71 -22.69 3.01
N ALA A 113 8.94 -23.97 2.73
CA ALA A 113 8.03 -24.89 2.04
C ALA A 113 6.73 -25.29 2.79
N ALA A 114 6.32 -24.61 3.86
CA ALA A 114 5.07 -24.92 4.56
C ALA A 114 4.40 -23.64 5.11
N GLY A 115 3.16 -23.38 4.71
CA GLY A 115 2.37 -22.25 5.22
C GLY A 115 1.25 -21.81 4.27
N GLU A 116 0.44 -20.85 4.74
CA GLU A 116 -0.55 -20.18 3.88
C GLU A 116 0.11 -19.53 2.67
N LYS A 117 -0.60 -19.55 1.54
CA LYS A 117 -0.17 -18.90 0.31
C LYS A 117 -0.19 -17.37 0.50
N ILE A 118 0.97 -16.80 0.80
CA ILE A 118 1.18 -15.34 0.75
C ILE A 118 1.38 -14.95 -0.71
N GLU A 119 0.67 -13.91 -1.14
CA GLU A 119 0.82 -13.35 -2.47
C GLU A 119 1.41 -11.95 -2.39
N ILE A 120 2.43 -11.70 -3.21
CA ILE A 120 3.12 -10.40 -3.26
C ILE A 120 2.89 -9.78 -4.63
N ARG A 121 2.41 -8.53 -4.65
CA ARG A 121 2.12 -7.80 -5.89
C ARG A 121 2.69 -6.40 -5.86
N ALA A 122 3.12 -5.94 -7.03
CA ALA A 122 3.50 -4.56 -7.28
C ALA A 122 2.28 -3.74 -7.71
N GLN A 123 2.23 -2.47 -7.33
CA GLN A 123 1.27 -1.50 -7.85
C GLN A 123 1.98 -0.18 -8.16
N ASN A 124 1.52 0.52 -9.21
CA ASN A 124 2.17 1.73 -9.72
C ASN A 124 1.84 3.00 -8.92
N GLU A 125 1.01 2.91 -7.90
CA GLU A 125 0.71 4.06 -7.04
C GLU A 125 1.92 4.41 -6.15
N THR A 126 2.19 5.71 -6.00
CA THR A 126 3.28 6.22 -5.16
C THR A 126 2.71 6.88 -3.89
N VAL A 127 3.41 6.64 -2.78
CA VAL A 127 3.20 7.35 -1.51
C VAL A 127 4.53 8.05 -1.18
N THR A 128 4.46 9.36 -0.97
CA THR A 128 5.61 10.21 -0.66
C THR A 128 5.59 10.62 0.81
N GLU A 129 6.77 10.78 1.42
CA GLU A 129 6.89 11.29 2.78
C GLU A 129 6.65 12.80 2.87
N THR A 130 6.69 13.51 1.74
CA THR A 130 6.53 14.98 1.69
C THR A 130 5.17 15.46 2.18
N MET A 131 4.13 14.62 2.14
CA MET A 131 2.81 14.91 2.74
C MET A 131 2.78 14.75 4.27
N GLY A 132 3.90 14.38 4.88
CA GLY A 132 4.00 14.03 6.29
C GLY A 132 3.73 12.55 6.54
N LEU A 133 4.54 11.94 7.39
CA LEU A 133 4.53 10.49 7.66
C LEU A 133 3.13 9.94 8.06
N PRO A 134 2.33 10.61 8.92
CA PRO A 134 0.99 10.12 9.25
C PRO A 134 0.02 10.10 8.05
N GLN A 135 0.10 11.10 7.18
CA GLN A 135 -0.75 11.20 5.99
C GLN A 135 -0.32 10.17 4.94
N ALA A 136 1.00 9.97 4.79
CA ALA A 136 1.57 8.96 3.91
C ALA A 136 1.09 7.54 4.29
N HIS A 137 1.16 7.17 5.58
CA HIS A 137 0.59 5.91 6.06
C HIS A 137 -0.93 5.82 5.88
N THR A 138 -1.66 6.93 6.04
CA THR A 138 -3.11 6.96 5.79
C THR A 138 -3.43 6.70 4.32
N LYS A 139 -2.66 7.29 3.39
CA LYS A 139 -2.77 7.03 1.96
C LYS A 139 -2.42 5.58 1.63
N ALA A 140 -1.29 5.07 2.12
CA ALA A 140 -0.88 3.68 1.94
C ALA A 140 -1.95 2.70 2.46
N ARG A 141 -2.56 2.98 3.61
CA ARG A 141 -3.66 2.17 4.16
C ARG A 141 -4.90 2.20 3.28
N LYS A 142 -5.25 3.36 2.72
CA LYS A 142 -6.39 3.49 1.80
C LYS A 142 -6.19 2.64 0.54
N ILE A 143 -4.99 2.70 -0.05
CA ILE A 143 -4.61 1.90 -1.23
C ILE A 143 -4.66 0.41 -0.88
N GLY A 144 -3.99 0.00 0.19
CA GLY A 144 -4.01 -1.38 0.65
C GLY A 144 -5.42 -1.92 0.92
N LYS A 145 -6.32 -1.08 1.47
CA LYS A 145 -7.73 -1.46 1.69
C LYS A 145 -8.48 -1.66 0.38
N ALA A 146 -8.26 -0.82 -0.62
CA ALA A 146 -8.85 -0.98 -1.94
C ALA A 146 -8.42 -2.32 -2.58
N CYS A 147 -7.15 -2.70 -2.38
CA CYS A 147 -6.60 -3.95 -2.90
C CYS A 147 -6.88 -5.18 -2.02
N LYS A 148 -7.56 -5.06 -0.87
CA LYS A 148 -7.68 -6.12 0.15
C LYS A 148 -6.33 -6.68 0.64
N ALA A 149 -5.27 -5.86 0.63
CA ALA A 149 -3.97 -6.24 1.15
C ALA A 149 -3.97 -6.27 2.69
N ILE A 150 -3.09 -7.10 3.27
CA ILE A 150 -2.82 -7.11 4.72
C ILE A 150 -1.75 -6.08 5.07
N LEU A 151 -0.71 -6.03 4.23
CA LEU A 151 0.48 -5.23 4.42
C LEU A 151 0.78 -4.43 3.15
N VAL A 152 1.18 -3.18 3.33
CA VAL A 152 1.65 -2.31 2.24
C VAL A 152 3.09 -1.91 2.51
N ILE A 153 3.98 -2.20 1.55
CA ILE A 153 5.39 -1.79 1.54
C ILE A 153 5.51 -0.61 0.58
N TRP A 154 6.10 0.48 1.07
CA TRP A 154 6.34 1.71 0.31
C TRP A 154 7.62 2.36 0.82
N GLY A 155 8.00 3.52 0.30
CA GLY A 155 9.17 4.25 0.79
C GLY A 155 9.84 5.07 -0.29
N ASN A 156 10.99 5.61 0.06
CA ASN A 156 11.78 6.49 -0.80
C ASN A 156 13.21 5.99 -0.96
N ARG A 157 13.71 6.16 -2.18
CA ARG A 157 15.12 6.05 -2.54
C ARG A 157 15.75 7.43 -2.46
N VAL A 158 16.85 7.54 -1.74
CA VAL A 158 17.65 8.77 -1.65
C VAL A 158 19.03 8.48 -2.22
N GLY A 159 19.37 9.18 -3.30
CA GLY A 159 20.58 8.92 -4.07
C GLY A 159 20.58 7.53 -4.71
N ASP A 160 21.77 7.08 -5.11
CA ASP A 160 21.88 5.82 -5.86
C ASP A 160 21.86 4.58 -5.00
N LYS A 161 22.14 4.72 -3.70
CA LYS A 161 22.46 3.58 -2.83
C LYS A 161 21.52 3.38 -1.66
N THR A 162 20.65 4.32 -1.31
CA THR A 162 19.92 4.20 -0.04
C THR A 162 18.43 4.10 -0.28
N PHE A 163 17.83 3.00 0.19
CA PHE A 163 16.38 2.81 0.25
C PHE A 163 15.89 2.90 1.69
N PHE A 164 14.82 3.65 1.93
CA PHE A 164 14.18 3.78 3.23
C PHE A 164 12.80 3.12 3.17
N PRO A 165 12.68 1.84 3.54
CA PRO A 165 11.41 1.15 3.47
C PRO A 165 10.47 1.63 4.58
N ARG A 166 9.20 1.67 4.23
CA ARG A 166 8.07 1.92 5.11
C ARG A 166 7.05 0.80 4.97
N LEU A 167 6.48 0.41 6.09
CA LEU A 167 5.49 -0.66 6.14
C LEU A 167 4.20 -0.12 6.78
N THR A 168 3.06 -0.48 6.21
CA THR A 168 1.73 -0.09 6.71
C THR A 168 0.82 -1.31 6.82
N VAL A 169 0.30 -1.60 8.00
CA VAL A 169 -0.76 -2.60 8.20
C VAL A 169 -2.11 -1.99 7.85
N VAL A 170 -2.88 -2.70 7.02
CA VAL A 170 -4.15 -2.20 6.47
C VAL A 170 -5.31 -2.30 7.46
N GLY A 171 -5.40 -3.43 8.18
CA GLY A 171 -6.57 -3.81 8.96
C GLY A 171 -6.52 -3.50 10.47
N SER A 172 -5.54 -2.74 10.96
CA SER A 172 -5.37 -2.53 12.41
C SER A 172 -6.65 -1.93 13.02
N LYS A 173 -7.38 -2.74 13.80
CA LYS A 173 -8.58 -2.33 14.54
C LYS A 173 -8.25 -1.43 15.75
N SER A 174 -6.97 -1.21 16.03
CA SER A 174 -6.51 -0.38 17.14
C SER A 174 -6.61 1.10 16.76
N SER A 175 -7.40 1.86 17.52
CA SER A 175 -7.52 3.32 17.44
C SER A 175 -6.25 4.08 17.83
N SER A 176 -5.17 3.37 18.21
CA SER A 176 -3.85 3.97 18.37
C SER A 176 -3.24 4.24 17.01
N PHE A 177 -3.17 5.54 16.67
CA PHE A 177 -2.61 6.12 15.44
C PHE A 177 -1.20 5.61 15.07
N THR A 178 -0.48 4.95 15.98
CA THR A 178 0.91 4.48 15.84
C THR A 178 1.07 2.96 15.72
N SER A 179 -0.03 2.20 15.71
CA SER A 179 -0.02 0.73 15.59
C SER A 179 -0.23 0.28 14.13
N GLY A 180 0.79 -0.35 13.55
CA GLY A 180 0.83 -0.79 12.15
C GLY A 180 1.65 0.10 11.23
N GLN A 181 2.61 0.88 11.76
CA GLN A 181 3.43 1.83 10.99
C GLN A 181 4.90 1.59 11.34
N TRP A 182 5.70 1.20 10.34
CA TRP A 182 7.13 1.01 10.54
C TRP A 182 7.95 1.85 9.57
N ALA A 183 8.97 2.49 10.14
CA ALA A 183 10.14 2.96 9.43
C ALA A 183 11.24 1.91 9.58
N LEU A 184 11.57 1.18 8.52
CA LEU A 184 12.71 0.27 8.55
C LEU A 184 14.01 1.07 8.43
N ALA A 185 15.10 0.50 8.95
CA ALA A 185 16.44 1.06 8.77
C ALA A 185 16.77 1.22 7.28
N ALA A 186 17.62 2.22 6.98
CA ALA A 186 18.12 2.45 5.64
C ALA A 186 18.81 1.19 5.08
N GLN A 187 18.51 0.83 3.84
CA GLN A 187 19.06 -0.34 3.15
C GLN A 187 19.95 0.10 1.99
N ASP A 188 21.09 -0.57 1.81
CA ASP A 188 21.95 -0.36 0.64
C ASP A 188 21.35 -1.08 -0.59
N ILE A 189 21.17 -0.34 -1.69
CA ILE A 189 20.59 -0.80 -2.95
C ILE A 189 21.55 -1.73 -3.71
N THR A 190 22.86 -1.57 -3.53
CA THR A 190 23.86 -2.46 -4.15
C THR A 190 23.92 -3.84 -3.50
N GLU A 191 23.42 -3.97 -2.27
CA GLU A 191 23.30 -5.22 -1.51
C GLU A 191 21.83 -5.64 -1.31
N LEU A 192 20.91 -5.22 -2.18
CA LEU A 192 19.49 -5.63 -2.06
C LEU A 192 19.29 -7.16 -2.27
N ALA A 193 20.36 -7.90 -2.59
CA ALA A 193 20.48 -9.30 -2.22
C ALA A 193 20.65 -9.40 -0.70
N LEU A 194 19.51 -9.32 0.00
CA LEU A 194 19.34 -9.47 1.45
C LEU A 194 20.65 -9.87 2.16
N PRO A 195 21.36 -8.93 2.81
CA PRO A 195 22.54 -9.25 3.61
C PRO A 195 22.21 -10.44 4.50
N SER A 196 23.13 -11.37 4.70
CA SER A 196 22.87 -12.58 5.50
C SER A 196 22.38 -12.29 6.94
N ALA A 197 22.55 -11.06 7.43
CA ALA A 197 21.98 -10.55 8.68
C ALA A 197 20.58 -9.87 8.56
N GLN A 198 20.07 -9.67 7.34
CA GLN A 198 18.78 -9.04 6.99
C GLN A 198 17.85 -10.01 6.24
N VAL A 199 18.31 -11.24 5.96
CA VAL A 199 17.52 -12.41 5.54
C VAL A 199 16.38 -12.72 6.51
N ASP A 200 16.44 -12.22 7.75
CA ASP A 200 15.43 -12.44 8.78
C ASP A 200 14.21 -11.49 8.70
N GLN A 201 14.31 -10.35 7.99
CA GLN A 201 13.16 -9.45 7.81
C GLN A 201 12.07 -10.06 6.91
N PRO A 202 12.38 -10.71 5.78
CA PRO A 202 11.36 -11.41 4.98
C PRO A 202 10.69 -12.58 5.72
N ILE A 203 11.44 -13.34 6.53
CA ILE A 203 10.92 -14.46 7.32
C ILE A 203 10.02 -13.93 8.44
N TYR A 204 10.45 -12.87 9.11
CA TYR A 204 9.62 -12.12 10.04
C TYR A 204 8.32 -11.63 9.40
N LEU A 205 8.42 -10.98 8.23
CA LEU A 205 7.25 -10.47 7.51
C LEU A 205 6.29 -11.59 7.13
N LYS A 206 6.81 -12.75 6.72
CA LYS A 206 6.01 -13.94 6.46
C LYS A 206 5.21 -14.33 7.71
N HIS A 207 5.89 -14.58 8.83
CA HIS A 207 5.23 -14.99 10.08
C HIS A 207 4.28 -13.93 10.62
N PHE A 208 4.63 -12.64 10.51
CA PHE A 208 3.74 -11.54 10.87
C PHE A 208 2.46 -11.55 10.03
N VAL A 209 2.60 -11.59 8.70
CA VAL A 209 1.47 -11.53 7.76
C VAL A 209 0.58 -12.77 7.89
N THR A 210 1.16 -13.97 8.00
CA THR A 210 0.42 -15.21 8.25
C THR A 210 -0.27 -15.18 9.62
N GLY A 211 0.44 -14.76 10.68
CA GLY A 211 -0.14 -14.63 12.01
C GLY A 211 -1.31 -13.65 12.04
N TYR A 212 -1.17 -12.52 11.35
CA TYR A 212 -2.20 -11.51 11.23
C TYR A 212 -3.41 -11.98 10.40
N ALA A 213 -3.18 -12.76 9.34
CA ALA A 213 -4.24 -13.41 8.58
C ALA A 213 -5.07 -14.36 9.47
N PHE A 214 -4.41 -15.20 10.28
CA PHE A 214 -5.09 -16.05 11.26
C PHE A 214 -5.82 -15.25 12.35
N TYR A 215 -5.20 -14.17 12.83
CA TYR A 215 -5.79 -13.28 13.84
C TYR A 215 -7.11 -12.67 13.35
N ASN A 216 -7.14 -12.20 12.09
CA ASN A 216 -8.34 -11.63 11.48
C ASN A 216 -9.45 -12.67 11.26
N ARG A 217 -9.11 -13.95 11.18
CA ARG A 217 -10.06 -15.08 11.13
C ARG A 217 -10.39 -15.64 12.51
N GLU A 218 -9.99 -14.94 13.58
CA GLU A 218 -10.20 -15.34 14.98
C GLU A 218 -9.56 -16.69 15.35
N ASN A 219 -8.65 -17.20 14.52
CA ASN A 219 -7.85 -18.39 14.82
C ASN A 219 -6.63 -17.98 15.66
N TYR A 220 -6.90 -17.57 16.90
CA TYR A 220 -5.89 -17.00 17.80
C TYR A 220 -4.77 -17.98 18.16
N ALA A 221 -5.05 -19.29 18.17
CA ALA A 221 -4.03 -20.32 18.43
C ALA A 221 -2.98 -20.37 17.29
N SER A 222 -3.44 -20.39 16.04
CA SER A 222 -2.55 -20.41 14.88
C SER A 222 -1.86 -19.06 14.70
N ALA A 223 -2.57 -17.95 14.96
CA ALA A 223 -2.00 -16.61 14.97
C ALA A 223 -0.83 -16.50 15.96
N LEU A 224 -1.04 -16.95 17.19
CA LEU A 224 -0.02 -16.92 18.24
C LEU A 224 1.20 -17.78 17.90
N ALA A 225 1.02 -18.95 17.28
CA ALA A 225 2.13 -19.79 16.85
C ALA A 225 3.04 -19.05 15.85
N GLN A 226 2.44 -18.36 14.87
CA GLN A 226 3.19 -17.57 13.89
C GLN A 226 3.85 -16.35 14.53
N PHE A 227 3.14 -15.64 15.40
CA PHE A 227 3.72 -14.51 16.13
C PHE A 227 4.90 -14.91 17.02
N LYS A 228 4.83 -16.07 17.70
CA LYS A 228 5.97 -16.61 18.45
C LYS A 228 7.15 -16.97 17.54
N ALA A 229 6.88 -17.57 16.37
CA ALA A 229 7.93 -17.83 15.39
C ALA A 229 8.62 -16.54 14.93
N ALA A 230 7.87 -15.46 14.72
CA ALA A 230 8.43 -14.14 14.42
C ALA A 230 9.24 -13.54 15.58
N LEU A 231 8.78 -13.67 16.83
CA LEU A 231 9.48 -13.15 18.02
C LEU A 231 10.79 -13.87 18.33
N ASN A 232 10.92 -15.13 17.92
CA ASN A 232 12.14 -15.92 18.11
C ASN A 232 13.25 -15.55 17.12
N GLN A 233 12.98 -14.67 16.15
CA GLN A 233 13.98 -14.17 15.22
C GLN A 233 14.85 -13.12 15.94
N SER A 234 16.03 -13.55 16.39
CA SER A 234 16.92 -12.82 17.32
C SER A 234 17.56 -11.54 16.77
N VAL A 235 17.44 -11.26 15.47
CA VAL A 235 18.17 -10.17 14.78
C VAL A 235 17.35 -8.88 14.68
N ILE A 236 16.11 -8.88 15.17
CA ILE A 236 15.15 -7.78 14.96
C ILE A 236 15.17 -6.82 16.14
N ASN A 237 15.13 -5.52 15.84
CA ASN A 237 15.10 -4.48 16.86
C ASN A 237 13.91 -4.70 17.82
N PRO A 238 14.13 -4.71 19.15
CA PRO A 238 13.07 -4.92 20.13
C PRO A 238 11.86 -3.98 19.95
N ILE A 239 12.04 -2.76 19.45
CA ILE A 239 10.95 -1.81 19.18
C ILE A 239 10.08 -2.28 18.01
N GLU A 240 10.69 -2.85 16.96
CA GLU A 240 9.99 -3.38 15.78
C GLU A 240 9.11 -4.58 16.15
N LEU A 241 9.52 -5.35 17.17
CA LEU A 241 8.77 -6.50 17.70
C LEU A 241 7.52 -6.12 18.51
N ASN A 242 7.34 -4.84 18.89
CA ASN A 242 6.23 -4.43 19.77
C ASN A 242 4.86 -4.73 19.16
N GLU A 243 4.69 -4.60 17.85
CA GLU A 243 3.41 -4.90 17.22
C GLU A 243 3.05 -6.38 17.31
N ILE A 244 4.02 -7.27 17.11
CA ILE A 244 3.80 -8.70 17.32
C ILE A 244 3.50 -9.00 18.77
N ARG A 245 4.14 -8.32 19.72
CA ARG A 245 3.81 -8.46 21.15
C ARG A 245 2.37 -8.03 21.42
N ILE A 246 1.89 -6.93 20.83
CA ILE A 246 0.49 -6.50 20.93
C ILE A 246 -0.44 -7.60 20.40
N TYR A 247 -0.21 -8.09 19.17
CA TYR A 247 -1.07 -9.12 18.59
C TYR A 247 -0.96 -10.48 19.29
N SER A 248 0.20 -10.81 19.84
CA SER A 248 0.40 -11.98 20.69
C SER A 248 -0.38 -11.85 22.00
N GLY A 249 -0.30 -10.69 22.66
CA GLY A 249 -1.06 -10.38 23.87
C GLY A 249 -2.57 -10.45 23.62
N ASN A 250 -3.05 -9.86 22.53
CA ASN A 250 -4.45 -9.92 22.15
C ASN A 250 -4.89 -11.37 21.85
N SER A 251 -4.07 -12.15 21.15
CA SER A 251 -4.36 -13.56 20.86
C SER A 251 -4.46 -14.38 22.15
N GLN A 252 -3.54 -14.17 23.09
CA GLN A 252 -3.56 -14.81 24.41
C GLN A 252 -4.80 -14.41 25.22
N TYR A 253 -5.13 -13.12 25.22
CA TYR A 253 -6.33 -12.61 25.89
C TYR A 253 -7.61 -13.24 25.31
N SER A 254 -7.74 -13.32 23.98
CA SER A 254 -8.87 -13.96 23.33
C SER A 254 -8.95 -15.46 23.61
N LEU A 255 -7.80 -16.16 23.68
CA LEU A 255 -7.75 -17.58 24.06
C LEU A 255 -8.15 -17.82 25.52
N ALA A 256 -7.91 -16.84 26.41
CA ALA A 256 -8.27 -16.94 27.82
C ALA A 256 -9.79 -16.92 28.05
N GLN A 257 -10.58 -16.36 27.14
CA GLN A 257 -12.02 -16.23 27.29
C GLN A 257 -12.70 -17.61 27.30
N GLY A 258 -13.28 -17.98 28.44
CA GLY A 258 -14.11 -19.18 28.58
C GLY A 258 -13.36 -20.51 28.75
N ARG A 259 -12.05 -20.51 29.05
CA ARG A 259 -11.25 -21.75 29.21
C ARG A 259 -10.70 -21.97 30.63
N ARG A 260 -10.41 -23.23 30.96
CA ARG A 260 -9.86 -23.65 32.27
C ARG A 260 -8.44 -23.13 32.54
N ASP A 261 -7.69 -22.82 31.48
CA ASP A 261 -6.32 -22.29 31.49
C ASP A 261 -6.25 -20.74 31.39
N MET A 262 -7.38 -20.06 31.64
CA MET A 262 -7.50 -18.60 31.58
C MET A 262 -6.37 -17.86 32.30
N ALA A 263 -6.02 -18.26 33.53
CA ALA A 263 -4.98 -17.60 34.32
C ALA A 263 -3.61 -17.61 33.63
N SER A 264 -3.24 -18.73 32.99
CA SER A 264 -1.96 -18.85 32.27
C SER A 264 -1.94 -17.97 31.01
N HIS A 265 -3.04 -17.95 30.26
CA HIS A 265 -3.17 -17.12 29.07
C HIS A 265 -3.16 -15.61 29.42
N LEU A 266 -3.85 -15.19 30.47
CA LEU A 266 -3.84 -13.80 30.94
C LEU A 266 -2.46 -13.36 31.42
N GLN A 267 -1.74 -14.22 32.15
CA GLN A 267 -0.38 -13.93 32.57
C GLN A 267 0.57 -13.73 31.39
N GLN A 268 0.45 -14.57 30.34
CA GLN A 268 1.22 -14.41 29.11
C GLN A 268 0.84 -13.13 28.35
N ALA A 269 -0.45 -12.76 28.31
CA ALA A 269 -0.89 -11.51 27.72
C ALA A 269 -0.27 -10.30 28.43
N ILE A 270 -0.31 -10.28 29.76
CA ILE A 270 0.32 -9.24 30.61
C ILE A 270 1.82 -9.19 30.34
N ALA A 271 2.50 -10.33 30.22
CA ALA A 271 3.94 -10.36 29.93
C ALA A 271 4.26 -9.69 28.59
N TYR A 272 3.48 -9.97 27.54
CA TYR A 272 3.66 -9.32 26.25
C TYR A 272 3.45 -7.80 26.32
N TYR A 273 2.40 -7.34 27.01
CA TYR A 273 2.16 -5.91 27.18
C TYR A 273 3.22 -5.23 28.04
N GLY A 274 3.65 -5.88 29.13
CA GLY A 274 4.66 -5.35 30.05
C GLY A 274 6.02 -5.08 29.40
N ILE A 275 6.42 -5.88 28.40
CA ILE A 275 7.65 -5.65 27.65
C ILE A 275 7.57 -4.37 26.80
N ILE A 276 6.40 -4.05 26.23
CA ILE A 276 6.21 -2.85 25.41
C ILE A 276 6.44 -1.59 26.25
N TYR A 277 5.94 -1.57 27.49
CA TYR A 277 6.13 -0.44 28.41
C TYR A 277 7.58 -0.24 28.87
N ARG A 278 8.45 -1.24 28.73
CA ARG A 278 9.89 -1.12 29.03
C ARG A 278 10.69 -0.52 27.87
N PHE A 279 10.12 -0.52 26.66
CA PHE A 279 10.73 0.06 25.45
C PHE A 279 9.74 1.02 24.77
N PRO A 280 9.38 2.15 25.42
CA PRO A 280 8.54 3.15 24.78
C PRO A 280 9.26 3.71 23.54
N LYS A 281 8.52 3.94 22.45
CA LYS A 281 9.05 4.58 21.24
C LYS A 281 9.65 5.94 21.64
N SER A 282 10.95 6.15 21.37
CA SER A 282 11.66 7.43 21.51
C SER A 282 11.30 8.38 20.38
#